data_AF-A0A0Q4QNW4-F1
#
_entry.id   AF-A0A0Q4QNW4-F1
#
_cell.length_a   1.000
_cell.length_b   1.000
_cell.length_c   1.000
_cell.angle_alpha   90.00
_cell.angle_beta   90.00
_cell.angle_gamma   90.00
#
_symmetry.space_group_name_H-M   'P 1'
#
loop_
_entity.id
_entity.type
_entity.pdbx_description
1 polymer ?
#
loop_
_entity_poly.entity_id
_entity_poly.type
_entity_poly.pdbx_seq_one_letter_code
_entity_poly.pdbx_strand_id
1 'polypeptide(L)' 'MSSLNKATYIYLFPPNVQEAIEKDVRQKLLNNGLSNEQQEIALQDAMSSRLCDLSDMIDIDKYLES' A
#
# COMPACT_ATOMS: atom_id res chain seq x y z
N MET A 1 -6.78 19.48 -10.28
CA MET A 1 -5.93 18.41 -9.75
C MET A 1 -6.86 17.46 -9.00
N SER A 2 -7.00 16.22 -9.45
CA SER A 2 -7.77 15.23 -8.69
C SER A 2 -6.91 14.81 -7.51
N SER A 3 -7.28 15.27 -6.32
CA SER A 3 -6.72 14.76 -5.07
C SER A 3 -6.86 13.24 -5.06
N LEU A 4 -5.80 12.53 -4.72
CA LEU A 4 -5.87 11.09 -4.51
C LEU A 4 -6.90 10.81 -3.40
N ASN A 5 -7.66 9.74 -3.54
CA ASN A 5 -8.78 9.42 -2.65
C ASN A 5 -8.49 8.10 -1.93
N LYS A 6 -8.64 8.09 -0.59
CA LYS A 6 -8.43 6.91 0.23
C LYS A 6 -9.31 5.71 -0.12
N ALA A 7 -10.48 5.93 -0.74
CA ALA A 7 -11.38 4.87 -1.19
C ALA A 7 -11.00 4.27 -2.55
N THR A 8 -10.01 4.83 -3.24
CA THR A 8 -9.54 4.34 -4.54
C THR A 8 -8.65 3.11 -4.35
N TYR A 9 -8.80 2.14 -5.26
CA TYR A 9 -7.91 0.99 -5.34
C TYR A 9 -6.49 1.40 -5.72
N ILE A 10 -5.49 0.79 -5.09
CA ILE A 10 -4.08 1.19 -5.24
C ILE A 10 -3.62 1.06 -6.70
N TYR A 11 -4.05 0.04 -7.44
CA TYR A 11 -3.70 -0.12 -8.85
C TYR A 11 -4.20 1.02 -9.78
N LEU A 12 -5.13 1.86 -9.31
CA LEU A 12 -5.63 3.03 -10.06
C LEU A 12 -4.81 4.31 -9.79
N PHE A 13 -3.87 4.27 -8.86
CA PHE A 13 -2.99 5.41 -8.58
C PHE A 13 -1.89 5.57 -9.64
N PRO A 14 -1.25 6.74 -9.74
CA PRO A 14 -0.06 6.90 -10.56
C PRO A 14 1.05 5.89 -10.19
N PRO A 15 1.85 5.37 -11.15
CA PRO A 15 2.86 4.35 -10.89
C PRO A 15 3.85 4.71 -9.76
N ASN A 16 4.27 5.98 -9.67
CA ASN A 16 5.17 6.45 -8.61
C ASN A 16 4.55 6.34 -7.20
N VAL A 17 3.22 6.47 -7.09
CA VAL A 17 2.51 6.31 -5.82
C VAL A 17 2.34 4.82 -5.50
N GLN A 18 2.06 4.00 -6.51
CA GLN A 18 2.00 2.54 -6.34
C GLN A 18 3.33 1.99 -5.83
N GLU A 19 4.46 2.37 -6.45
CA GLU A 19 5.80 1.96 -6.02
C GLU A 19 6.12 2.41 -4.59
N ALA A 20 5.69 3.61 -4.20
CA ALA A 20 5.89 4.13 -2.85
C ALA A 20 5.09 3.31 -1.81
N ILE A 21 3.82 2.99 -2.12
CA ILE A 21 2.98 2.14 -1.27
C ILE A 21 3.57 0.73 -1.17
N GLU A 22 3.96 0.12 -2.29
CA GLU A 22 4.54 -1.23 -2.31
C GLU A 22 5.78 -1.32 -1.41
N LYS A 23 6.67 -0.33 -1.50
CA LYS A 23 7.89 -0.27 -0.70
C LYS A 23 7.58 -0.22 0.80
N ASP A 24 6.62 0.60 1.19
CA ASP A 24 6.22 0.75 2.58
C ASP A 24 5.55 -0.51 3.14
N VAL A 25 4.65 -1.13 2.36
CA VAL A 25 4.01 -2.40 2.73
C VAL A 25 5.06 -3.49 2.88
N ARG A 26 5.98 -3.63 1.92
CA ARG A 26 7.08 -4.61 1.98
C ARG A 26 7.95 -4.39 3.22
N GLN A 27 8.28 -3.14 3.54
CA GLN A 27 9.04 -2.81 4.75
C GLN A 27 8.29 -3.19 6.03
N LYS A 28 6.97 -2.99 6.06
CA LYS A 28 6.14 -3.39 7.21
C LYS A 28 6.06 -4.91 7.35
N LEU A 29 5.90 -5.63 6.25
CA LEU A 29 5.81 -7.10 6.23
C LEU A 29 7.12 -7.79 6.65
N LEU A 30 8.27 -7.23 6.28
CA LEU A 30 9.59 -7.73 6.73
C LEU A 30 9.73 -7.80 8.26
N ASN A 31 9.02 -6.92 8.99
CA ASN A 31 9.08 -6.85 10.45
C ASN A 31 8.10 -7.80 11.16
N ASN A 32 7.25 -8.53 10.41
CA ASN A 32 6.17 -9.34 10.98
C ASN A 32 6.54 -10.82 11.22
N GLY A 33 7.79 -11.23 10.96
CA GLY A 33 8.24 -12.61 11.14
C GLY A 33 7.58 -13.63 10.20
N LEU A 34 6.96 -13.15 9.12
CA LEU A 34 6.33 -13.97 8.08
C LEU A 34 7.37 -14.64 7.19
N SER A 35 7.03 -15.81 6.63
CA SER A 35 7.84 -16.41 5.57
C SER A 35 7.83 -15.57 4.30
N ASN A 36 8.80 -15.74 3.40
CA ASN A 36 8.84 -15.02 2.13
C ASN A 36 7.56 -15.21 1.30
N GLU A 37 6.98 -16.42 1.28
CA GLU A 37 5.74 -16.70 0.57
C GLU A 37 4.55 -15.96 1.20
N GLN A 38 4.45 -15.95 2.53
CA GLN A 38 3.41 -15.20 3.24
C GLN A 38 3.54 -13.70 3.05
N GLN A 39 4.77 -13.18 2.96
CA GLN A 39 5.02 -11.78 2.66
C GLN A 39 4.56 -11.43 1.24
N GLU A 40 4.82 -12.30 0.25
CA GLU A 40 4.42 -12.05 -1.13
C GLU A 40 2.89 -12.07 -1.29
N ILE A 41 2.21 -13.03 -0.64
CA ILE A 41 0.74 -13.08 -0.62
C ILE A 41 0.17 -11.82 0.04
N ALA A 42 0.66 -11.44 1.22
CA ALA A 42 0.19 -10.26 1.93
C ALA A 42 0.46 -8.96 1.15
N LEU A 43 1.58 -8.89 0.41
CA LEU A 43 1.88 -7.77 -0.47
C LEU A 43 0.91 -7.70 -1.65
N GLN A 44 0.63 -8.82 -2.31
CA GLN A 44 -0.30 -8.88 -3.42
C GLN A 44 -1.73 -8.50 -3.00
N ASP A 45 -2.17 -8.98 -1.84
CA ASP A 45 -3.46 -8.62 -1.25
C ASP A 45 -3.52 -7.12 -0.94
N ALA A 46 -2.47 -6.57 -0.33
CA ALA A 46 -2.38 -5.14 -0.03
C ALA A 46 -2.40 -4.29 -1.31
N MET A 47 -1.65 -4.65 -2.36
CA MET A 47 -1.61 -3.89 -3.61
C MET A 47 -2.92 -3.99 -4.42
N SER A 48 -3.78 -4.96 -4.09
CA SER A 48 -5.11 -5.15 -4.68
C SER A 48 -6.22 -4.47 -3.87
N SER A 49 -5.93 -3.91 -2.70
CA SER A 49 -6.91 -3.27 -1.82
C SER A 49 -7.14 -1.78 -2.14
N ARG A 50 -8.06 -1.15 -1.41
CA ARG A 50 -8.14 0.32 -1.39
C ARG A 50 -7.10 0.86 -0.43
N LEU A 51 -6.68 2.11 -0.64
CA LEU A 51 -5.69 2.74 0.23
C LEU A 51 -6.14 2.77 1.70
N CYS A 52 -7.41 3.07 1.98
CA CYS A 52 -7.93 3.13 3.35
C CYS A 52 -7.82 1.80 4.10
N ASP A 53 -7.82 0.68 3.37
CA ASP A 53 -7.72 -0.65 3.95
C ASP A 53 -6.30 -0.92 4.51
N LEU A 54 -5.30 -0.10 4.14
CA LEU A 54 -3.92 -0.17 4.65
C LEU A 54 -3.63 0.75 5.84
N SER A 55 -4.62 1.49 6.35
CA SER A 55 -4.42 2.50 7.40
C SER A 55 -3.87 1.94 8.73
N ASP A 56 -4.15 0.68 9.03
CA ASP A 56 -3.58 -0.01 10.21
C ASP A 56 -2.15 -0.53 9.98
N MET A 57 -1.68 -0.52 8.72
CA MET A 57 -0.40 -1.07 8.31
C MET A 57 0.65 0.00 8.04
N ILE A 58 0.29 1.05 7.30
CA ILE A 58 1.17 2.14 6.87
C ILE A 58 0.49 3.51 7.06
N ASP A 59 1.29 4.58 7.12
CA ASP A 59 0.75 5.95 7.08
C ASP A 59 0.25 6.26 5.67
N ILE A 60 -1.07 6.33 5.51
CA ILE A 60 -1.73 6.51 4.21
C ILE A 60 -1.91 7.98 3.82
N ASP A 61 -1.93 8.90 4.79
CA ASP A 61 -2.29 10.29 4.54
C ASP A 61 -1.21 11.00 3.70
N LYS A 62 0.04 10.56 3.82
CA LYS A 62 1.16 11.06 2.99
C LYS A 62 0.99 10.85 1.48
N TYR A 63 0.12 9.94 1.06
CA TYR A 63 -0.17 9.69 -0.36
C TYR A 63 -1.33 10.53 -0.89
N LEU A 64 -2.08 11.20 0.00
CA LEU A 64 -3.26 11.99 -0.36
C LEU A 64 -2.91 13.46 -0.64
N GLU A 65 -1.73 13.91 -0.21
CA GLU A 65 -1.26 15.30 -0.30
C GLU A 65 -0.38 15.59 -1.53
N SER A 66 -0.26 14.64 -2.48
CA SER A 66 0.57 14.76 -3.70
C SER A 66 -0.13 15.46 -4.87
#